data_AF-A0AAD8UYE9-F1
#
_entry.id   AF-A0AAD8UYE9-F1
#
_cell.length_a   1.000
_cell.length_b   1.000
_cell.length_c   1.000
_cell.angle_alpha   90.00
_cell.angle_beta   90.00
_cell.angle_gamma   90.00
#
_symmetry.space_group_name_H-M   'P 1'
#
loop_
_entity.id
_entity.type
_entity.pdbx_description
1 polymer ?
#
loop_
_entity_poly.entity_id
_entity_poly.type
_entity_poly.pdbx_seq_one_letter_code
_entity_poly.pdbx_strand_id
1 'polypeptide(L)'
;MEKPEENIQVSLFIRALQLLYNEDYTKTLSYFQIAGIHGYPGSVRWDNSAGPTHLSKDNKEHFIYCTHNLLTFPTWHRPYMALFEVYTSCFC
;
A
#
# COMPACT_ATOMS: atom_id res chain seq x y z
N MET A 1 -7.14 -36.11 5.17
CA MET A 1 -8.14 -35.10 5.56
C MET A 1 -7.38 -33.89 6.01
N GLU A 2 -7.60 -32.76 5.36
CA GLU A 2 -6.98 -31.47 5.71
C GLU A 2 -7.57 -31.00 7.04
N LYS A 3 -6.72 -30.59 7.99
CA LYS A 3 -7.19 -30.20 9.31
C LYS A 3 -7.72 -28.76 9.26
N PRO A 4 -8.93 -28.48 9.77
CA PRO A 4 -9.50 -27.13 9.70
C PRO A 4 -8.61 -26.04 10.31
N GLU A 5 -7.85 -26.36 11.35
CA GLU A 5 -6.89 -25.47 12.01
C GLU A 5 -5.73 -25.02 11.12
N GLU A 6 -5.35 -25.81 10.11
CA GLU A 6 -4.25 -25.50 9.18
C GLU A 6 -4.64 -24.39 8.18
N ASN A 7 -5.94 -24.11 8.03
CA ASN A 7 -6.47 -23.15 7.06
C ASN A 7 -6.88 -21.79 7.66
N ILE A 8 -6.69 -21.58 8.97
CA ILE A 8 -7.12 -20.35 9.64
C ILE A 8 -6.39 -19.13 9.05
N GLN A 9 -5.07 -19.20 8.90
CA GLN A 9 -4.28 -18.06 8.41
C GLN A 9 -4.66 -17.66 6.97
N VAL A 10 -4.82 -18.65 6.09
CA VAL A 10 -5.24 -18.42 4.70
C VAL A 10 -6.64 -17.83 4.63
N SER A 11 -7.57 -18.37 5.43
CA SER A 11 -8.94 -17.87 5.50
C SER A 11 -9.00 -16.42 6.01
N LEU A 12 -8.26 -16.11 7.07
CA LEU A 12 -8.16 -14.75 7.61
C LEU A 12 -7.54 -13.79 6.60
N PHE A 13 -6.43 -14.17 5.96
CA PHE A 13 -5.76 -13.33 4.96
C PHE A 13 -6.69 -12.99 3.78
N ILE A 14 -7.39 -13.98 3.22
CA ILE A 14 -8.30 -13.75 2.09
C ILE A 14 -9.44 -12.80 2.50
N ARG A 15 -10.03 -13.01 3.68
CA ARG A 15 -11.15 -12.16 4.17
C ARG A 15 -10.69 -10.75 4.50
N ALA A 16 -9.55 -10.59 5.17
CA ALA A 16 -8.97 -9.29 5.47
C ALA A 16 -8.64 -8.51 4.19
N LEU A 17 -8.07 -9.20 3.19
CA LEU A 17 -7.77 -8.58 1.89
C LEU A 17 -9.04 -8.15 1.15
N GLN A 18 -10.11 -8.95 1.21
CA GLN A 18 -11.42 -8.57 0.64
C GLN A 18 -11.98 -7.32 1.31
N LEU A 19 -11.88 -7.20 2.64
CA LEU A 19 -12.31 -6.00 3.36
C LEU A 19 -11.48 -4.78 2.95
N LEU A 20 -10.15 -4.94 2.88
CA LEU A 20 -9.23 -3.89 2.42
C LEU A 20 -9.55 -3.39 1.00
N TYR A 21 -9.91 -4.29 0.09
CA TYR A 21 -10.26 -3.94 -1.30
C TYR A 21 -11.63 -3.27 -1.43
N ASN A 22 -12.56 -3.56 -0.52
CA ASN A 22 -13.90 -2.97 -0.50
C ASN A 22 -13.95 -1.60 0.21
N GLU A 23 -12.85 -1.19 0.83
CA GLU A 23 -12.75 0.09 1.50
C GLU A 23 -12.91 1.25 0.50
N ASP A 24 -13.67 2.30 0.86
CA ASP A 24 -13.90 3.44 -0.01
C ASP A 24 -12.56 4.12 -0.40
N TYR A 25 -12.34 4.32 -1.69
CA TYR A 25 -11.09 4.85 -2.25
C TYR A 25 -10.71 6.25 -1.73
N THR A 26 -11.65 7.00 -1.14
CA THR A 26 -11.39 8.31 -0.53
C THR A 26 -10.75 8.21 0.85
N LYS A 27 -10.86 7.05 1.52
CA LYS A 27 -10.23 6.82 2.83
C LYS A 27 -8.72 6.64 2.66
N THR A 28 -7.93 7.37 3.44
CA THR A 28 -6.45 7.38 3.38
C THR A 28 -5.81 5.99 3.48
N LEU A 29 -6.43 5.06 4.20
CA LEU A 29 -5.92 3.70 4.38
C LEU A 29 -6.62 2.66 3.48
N SER A 30 -7.47 3.09 2.55
CA SER A 30 -8.03 2.17 1.55
C SER A 30 -6.91 1.56 0.70
N TYR A 31 -7.18 0.38 0.13
CA TYR A 31 -6.25 -0.25 -0.81
C TYR A 31 -5.81 0.71 -1.91
N PHE A 32 -6.76 1.48 -2.46
CA PHE A 32 -6.51 2.45 -3.52
C PHE A 32 -5.48 3.51 -3.10
N GLN A 33 -5.65 4.11 -1.91
CA GLN A 33 -4.73 5.14 -1.42
C GLN A 33 -3.35 4.57 -1.06
N ILE A 34 -3.30 3.39 -0.42
CA ILE A 34 -2.03 2.72 -0.08
C ILE A 34 -1.27 2.34 -1.36
N ALA A 35 -1.92 1.70 -2.33
CA ALA A 35 -1.30 1.38 -3.61
C ALA A 35 -0.85 2.64 -4.38
N GLY A 36 -1.61 3.74 -4.23
CA GLY A 36 -1.28 5.04 -4.82
C GLY A 36 0.04 5.64 -4.33
N ILE A 37 0.50 5.29 -3.13
CA ILE A 37 1.83 5.68 -2.63
C ILE A 37 2.93 5.20 -3.60
N HIS A 38 2.75 4.04 -4.23
CA HIS A 38 3.76 3.47 -5.12
C HIS A 38 3.95 4.26 -6.43
N GLY A 39 2.94 4.99 -6.90
CA GLY A 39 3.06 5.78 -8.12
C GLY A 39 1.74 6.41 -8.59
N TYR A 40 0.94 5.68 -9.36
CA TYR A 40 -0.29 6.22 -9.95
C TYR A 40 -1.46 6.28 -8.95
N PRO A 41 -2.32 7.31 -9.00
CA PRO A 41 -2.41 8.36 -10.03
C PRO A 41 -1.36 9.47 -9.94
N GLY A 42 -0.57 9.52 -8.85
CA GLY A 42 0.58 10.43 -8.68
C GLY A 42 0.22 11.91 -8.54
N SER A 43 -1.06 12.24 -8.44
CA SER A 43 -1.58 13.58 -8.14
C SER A 43 -2.16 13.69 -6.72
N VAL A 44 -2.26 12.56 -6.00
CA VAL A 44 -2.86 12.50 -4.67
C VAL A 44 -1.77 12.39 -3.61
N ARG A 45 -1.76 13.34 -2.67
CA ARG A 45 -0.86 13.29 -1.51
C ARG A 45 -1.39 12.30 -0.50
N TRP A 46 -0.52 11.41 -0.03
CA TRP A 46 -0.88 10.47 1.02
C TRP A 46 -0.58 11.09 2.39
N ASP A 47 -1.54 10.97 3.32
CA ASP A 47 -1.46 11.41 4.72
C ASP A 47 -0.89 12.83 4.93
N ASN A 48 -1.40 13.81 4.16
CA ASN A 48 -0.96 15.22 4.22
C ASN A 48 0.54 15.44 4.02
N SER A 49 1.26 14.47 3.43
CA SER A 49 2.69 14.62 3.19
C SER A 49 2.97 15.80 2.25
N ALA A 50 4.19 16.34 2.34
CA ALA A 50 4.64 17.44 1.49
C ALA A 50 4.68 17.07 -0.02
N GLY A 51 4.54 15.77 -0.34
CA GLY A 51 4.75 15.20 -1.67
C GLY A 51 6.22 14.84 -1.91
N PRO A 52 6.51 13.87 -2.80
CA PRO A 52 7.86 13.55 -3.23
C PRO A 52 8.55 14.75 -3.88
N THR A 53 9.83 14.93 -3.57
CA THR A 53 10.72 15.88 -4.29
C THR A 53 11.09 15.40 -5.69
N HIS A 54 10.87 14.12 -5.99
CA HIS A 54 11.16 13.52 -7.28
C HIS A 54 9.90 13.50 -8.14
N LEU A 55 9.88 14.39 -9.13
CA LEU A 55 8.85 14.38 -10.18
C LEU A 55 9.11 13.22 -11.14
N SER A 56 8.04 12.60 -11.64
CA SER A 56 8.20 11.62 -12.71
C SER A 56 8.89 12.28 -13.91
N LYS A 57 9.69 11.51 -14.64
CA LYS A 57 10.39 12.00 -15.84
C LYS A 57 9.42 12.47 -16.93
N ASP A 58 8.23 11.89 -16.94
CA ASP A 58 7.25 12.03 -18.02
C ASP A 58 6.18 13.08 -17.73
N ASN A 59 5.92 13.40 -16.45
CA ASN A 59 4.98 14.44 -16.05
C ASN A 59 5.40 15.12 -14.73
N LYS A 60 5.65 16.43 -14.78
CA LYS A 60 6.04 17.25 -13.62
C LYS A 60 4.93 17.41 -12.58
N GLU A 61 3.68 17.13 -12.93
CA GLU A 61 2.55 17.12 -12.00
C GLU A 61 2.33 15.75 -11.34
N HIS A 62 3.03 14.73 -11.83
CA HIS A 62 2.97 13.38 -11.30
C HIS A 62 4.18 13.12 -10.41
N PHE A 63 3.92 12.88 -9.14
CA PHE A 63 4.92 12.57 -8.14
C PHE A 63 4.84 11.10 -7.71
N ILE A 64 6.00 10.46 -7.53
CA ILE A 64 6.13 9.05 -7.16
C ILE A 64 6.92 8.97 -5.86
N TYR A 65 6.34 8.36 -4.80
CA TYR A 65 7.08 8.19 -3.55
C TYR A 65 8.12 7.08 -3.65
N CYS A 66 7.83 6.04 -4.44
CA CYS A 66 8.67 4.86 -4.54
C CYS A 66 10.06 5.15 -5.13
N THR A 67 11.10 4.72 -4.42
CA THR A 67 12.48 4.80 -4.92
C THR A 67 12.83 3.54 -5.71
N HIS A 68 13.02 3.67 -7.02
CA HIS A 68 13.54 2.62 -7.90
C HIS A 68 14.96 2.96 -8.36
N ASN A 69 15.81 1.94 -8.54
CA ASN A 69 17.19 2.11 -9.02
C ASN A 69 18.05 3.07 -8.17
N LEU A 70 17.77 3.11 -6.86
CA LEU A 70 18.52 3.88 -5.86
C LEU A 70 18.86 2.97 -4.68
N LEU A 71 19.92 3.31 -3.94
CA LEU A 71 20.34 2.58 -2.74
C LEU A 71 19.24 2.48 -1.68
N THR A 72 18.30 3.43 -1.68
CA THR A 72 17.17 3.49 -0.75
C THR A 72 16.01 2.58 -1.11
N PHE A 73 16.08 1.83 -2.23
CA PHE A 73 15.04 0.87 -2.62
C PHE A 73 14.58 -0.04 -1.46
N PRO A 74 15.47 -0.80 -0.78
CA PRO A 74 15.06 -1.66 0.32
C PRO A 74 14.56 -0.89 1.54
N THR A 75 15.15 0.28 1.84
CA THR A 75 14.75 1.09 3.00
C THR A 75 13.42 1.79 2.80
N TRP A 76 12.99 2.01 1.55
CA TRP A 76 11.67 2.55 1.22
C TRP A 76 10.60 1.46 1.20
N HIS A 77 10.87 0.31 0.57
CA HIS A 77 9.89 -0.78 0.45
C HIS A 77 9.61 -1.49 1.78
N ARG A 78 10.58 -1.56 2.69
CA ARG A 78 10.38 -2.19 4.01
C ARG A 78 9.23 -1.55 4.81
N PRO A 79 9.22 -0.24 5.08
CA PRO A 79 8.10 0.39 5.78
C PRO A 79 6.80 0.39 4.96
N TYR A 80 6.87 0.42 3.62
CA TYR A 80 5.70 0.30 2.76
C TYR A 80 5.00 -1.07 2.92
N MET A 81 5.77 -2.16 2.94
CA MET A 81 5.22 -3.50 3.18
C MET A 81 4.72 -3.67 4.62
N ALA A 82 5.38 -3.07 5.61
CA ALA A 82 4.91 -3.08 6.99
C ALA A 82 3.57 -2.34 7.15
N LEU A 83 3.37 -1.21 6.45
CA LEU A 83 2.09 -0.51 6.39
C LEU A 83 0.98 -1.44 5.86
N PHE A 84 1.25 -2.15 4.75
CA PHE A 84 0.29 -3.09 4.16
C PHE A 84 -0.05 -4.24 5.11
N GLU A 85 0.95 -4.82 5.78
CA GLU A 85 0.77 -5.91 6.74
C GLU A 85 -0.05 -5.48 7.95
N VAL A 86 0.32 -4.37 8.59
CA VAL A 86 -0.36 -3.86 9.80
C VAL A 86 -1.82 -3.55 9.48
N TYR A 87 -2.08 -2.87 8.37
CA TYR A 87 -3.45 -2.47 8.05
C TYR A 87 -4.33 -3.66 7.64
N THR A 88 -3.78 -4.62 6.91
CA THR A 88 -4.50 -5.88 6.64
C THR A 88 -4.80 -6.64 7.94
N SER A 89 -3.89 -6.62 8.90
CA SER A 89 -4.06 -7.31 10.19
C SER A 89 -5.11 -6.65 11.09
N CYS A 90 -5.44 -5.37 10.91
CA CYS A 90 -6.49 -4.69 11.69
C CYS A 90 -7.91 -5.22 11.41
N PHE A 91 -8.10 -6.04 10.36
CA PHE A 91 -9.38 -6.67 10.05
C PHE A 91 -9.56 -8.06 10.69
N CYS A 92 -8.55 -8.57 11.40
CA CYS A 92 -8.53 -9.89 12.02
C CYS A 92 -8.80 -9.85 13.53
#